data_AF-A0A7S2UZG6-F1
#
_entry.id   AF-A0A7S2UZG6-F1
#
_cell.length_a   1.000
_cell.length_b   1.000
_cell.length_c   1.000
_cell.angle_alpha   90.00
_cell.angle_beta   90.00
_cell.angle_gamma   90.00
#
_symmetry.space_group_name_H-M   'P 1'
#
loop_
_entity.id
_entity.type
_entity.pdbx_description
1 polymer ?
#
loop_
_entity_poly.entity_id
_entity_poly.type
_entity_poly.pdbx_seq_one_letter_code
_entity_poly.pdbx_strand_id
1 'polypeptide(L)'
;MASIDVTEPEAPIMAVQYSSRQHQRTVGVAVRSARARSGSEMEDSVRWTLSVYQFLDNDQFSNLDMLLVQLGPGRCYLPKPEGASAPKGDVAKIEAVFERREVATHEAPRQYFRAGSSGTEA
;
A
#
# COMPACT_ATOMS: atom_id res chain seq x y z
N MET A 1 -14.92 37.28 4.28
CA MET A 1 -14.70 36.03 5.05
C MET A 1 -14.46 34.93 4.04
N ALA A 2 -13.22 34.45 3.91
CA ALA A 2 -12.92 33.30 3.05
C ALA A 2 -13.41 32.04 3.77
N SER A 3 -14.33 31.30 3.14
CA SER A 3 -14.70 29.97 3.62
C SER A 3 -13.45 29.09 3.64
N ILE A 4 -13.11 28.59 4.81
CA ILE A 4 -12.14 27.49 4.92
C ILE A 4 -12.91 26.28 4.39
N ASP A 5 -12.64 25.90 3.13
CA ASP A 5 -13.01 24.58 2.64
C ASP A 5 -12.27 23.56 3.50
N VAL A 6 -12.96 23.06 4.54
CA VAL A 6 -12.54 21.85 5.26
C VAL A 6 -12.77 20.70 4.28
N THR A 7 -11.84 20.53 3.34
CA THR A 7 -11.82 19.36 2.48
C THR A 7 -11.51 18.17 3.40
N GLU A 8 -12.43 17.22 3.51
CA GLU A 8 -12.19 16.00 4.28
C GLU A 8 -10.86 15.36 3.84
N PRO A 9 -10.01 14.90 4.78
CA PRO A 9 -8.73 14.33 4.42
C PRO A 9 -8.95 13.08 3.56
N GLU A 10 -8.41 13.10 2.34
CA GLU A 10 -8.46 11.95 1.43
C GLU A 10 -7.84 10.73 2.13
N ALA A 11 -8.60 9.63 2.23
CA ALA A 11 -8.13 8.40 2.83
C ALA A 11 -6.86 7.90 2.14
N PRO A 12 -5.89 7.29 2.86
CA PRO A 12 -4.67 6.81 2.25
C PRO A 12 -4.91 5.79 1.14
N ILE A 13 -4.04 5.79 0.14
CA ILE A 13 -4.02 4.83 -0.95
C ILE A 13 -2.80 3.96 -0.80
N MET A 14 -2.97 2.66 -0.91
CA MET A 14 -1.89 1.69 -0.71
C MET A 14 -1.59 0.88 -1.97
N ALA A 15 -0.37 0.39 -2.07
CA ALA A 15 0.03 -0.67 -2.99
C ALA A 15 0.80 -1.73 -2.20
N VAL A 16 0.41 -3.00 -2.32
CA VAL A 16 0.99 -4.09 -1.54
C VAL A 16 1.57 -5.15 -2.46
N GLN A 17 2.84 -5.47 -2.22
CA GLN A 17 3.52 -6.63 -2.80
C GLN A 17 3.82 -7.63 -1.69
N TYR A 18 3.79 -8.92 -2.03
CA TYR A 18 4.19 -9.98 -1.13
C TYR A 18 5.02 -11.02 -1.86
N SER A 19 5.89 -11.68 -1.11
CA SER A 19 6.64 -12.85 -1.57
C SER A 19 6.76 -13.85 -0.44
N SER A 20 6.82 -15.13 -0.79
CA SER A 20 6.99 -16.22 0.16
C SER A 20 8.27 -16.97 -0.18
N ARG A 21 9.18 -17.10 0.78
CA ARG A 21 10.43 -17.86 0.68
C ARG A 21 10.63 -18.66 1.95
N GLN A 22 10.82 -19.98 1.84
CA GLN A 22 11.16 -20.86 2.98
C GLN A 22 10.29 -20.61 4.24
N HIS A 23 8.96 -20.57 4.06
CA HIS A 23 7.96 -20.34 5.12
C HIS A 23 7.91 -18.93 5.72
N GLN A 24 8.74 -18.02 5.21
CA GLN A 24 8.75 -16.63 5.59
C GLN A 24 8.04 -15.80 4.51
N ARG A 25 7.06 -15.00 4.93
CA ARG A 25 6.42 -14.02 4.04
C ARG A 25 7.04 -12.67 4.26
N THR A 26 7.37 -12.01 3.17
CA THR A 26 7.80 -10.61 3.18
C THR A 26 6.74 -9.80 2.47
N VAL A 27 6.26 -8.76 3.15
CA VAL A 27 5.26 -7.82 2.64
C VAL A 27 5.95 -6.48 2.45
N GLY A 28 5.83 -5.92 1.25
CA GLY A 28 6.24 -4.57 0.88
C GLY A 28 4.99 -3.72 0.66
N VAL A 29 4.95 -2.54 1.26
CA VAL A 29 3.79 -1.66 1.25
C VAL A 29 4.23 -0.25 0.89
N ALA A 30 3.63 0.34 -0.13
CA ALA A 30 3.74 1.76 -0.42
C ALA A 30 2.42 2.46 -0.09
N VAL A 31 2.49 3.63 0.54
CA VAL A 31 1.32 4.38 1.01
C VAL A 31 1.44 5.82 0.55
N ARG A 32 0.39 6.32 -0.09
CA ARG A 32 0.18 7.74 -0.37
C ARG A 32 -0.89 8.26 0.59
N SER A 33 -0.54 9.24 1.40
CA SER A 33 -1.47 9.91 2.32
C SER A 33 -1.50 11.41 2.06
N ALA A 34 -2.62 12.06 2.37
CA ALA A 34 -2.72 13.51 2.34
C ALA A 34 -1.75 14.11 3.38
N ARG A 35 -1.05 15.20 3.00
CA ARG A 35 -0.19 15.93 3.93
C ARG A 35 -1.04 16.97 4.68
N ALA A 36 -1.01 16.95 6.02
CA ALA A 36 -1.64 17.99 6.82
C ALA A 36 -0.96 19.34 6.53
N ARG A 37 -1.75 20.37 6.19
CA ARG A 37 -1.22 21.72 5.99
C ARG A 37 -0.85 22.32 7.35
N SER A 38 0.44 22.59 7.55
CA SER A 38 0.87 23.52 8.60
C SER A 38 0.71 24.93 8.05
N GLY A 39 -0.02 25.78 8.76
CA GLY A 39 -0.37 27.13 8.31
C GLY A 39 0.84 28.06 8.22
N SER A 40 1.42 28.18 7.02
CA SER A 40 2.15 29.36 6.51
C SER A 40 2.75 29.10 5.12
N GLU A 41 2.85 27.85 4.68
CA GLU A 41 3.52 27.49 3.42
C GLU A 41 2.53 27.55 2.24
N MET A 42 2.28 28.78 1.76
CA MET A 42 1.46 29.06 0.57
C MET A 42 2.13 28.58 -0.75
N GLU A 43 3.24 27.83 -0.67
CA GLU A 43 4.08 27.49 -1.81
C GLU A 43 4.35 25.99 -1.99
N ASP A 44 3.89 25.11 -1.08
CA ASP A 44 4.08 23.68 -1.26
C ASP A 44 3.03 23.09 -2.22
N SER A 45 3.46 22.86 -3.45
CA SER A 45 2.64 22.19 -4.48
C SER A 45 2.36 20.71 -4.18
N VAL A 46 3.16 20.08 -3.29
CA VAL A 46 3.05 18.66 -2.97
C VAL A 46 2.03 18.43 -1.86
N ARG A 47 0.87 17.88 -2.23
CA ARG A 47 -0.27 17.68 -1.32
C ARG A 47 -0.28 16.32 -0.60
N TRP A 48 0.80 15.56 -0.71
CA TRP A 48 0.83 14.17 -0.24
C TRP A 48 2.19 13.79 0.33
N THR A 49 2.18 12.75 1.17
CA THR A 49 3.38 12.06 1.64
C THR A 49 3.40 10.64 1.09
N LEU A 50 4.59 10.16 0.73
CA LEU A 50 4.81 8.75 0.40
C LEU A 50 5.57 8.07 1.54
N SER A 51 5.05 6.94 1.99
CA SER A 51 5.69 6.11 3.00
C SER A 51 5.82 4.68 2.49
N VAL A 52 6.93 4.03 2.83
CA VAL A 52 7.20 2.64 2.43
C VAL A 52 7.48 1.82 3.67
N TYR A 53 6.85 0.64 3.76
CA TYR A 53 7.05 -0.33 4.81
C TYR A 53 7.50 -1.64 4.20
N GLN A 54 8.42 -2.31 4.88
CA GLN A 54 8.78 -3.69 4.58
C GLN A 54 8.87 -4.46 5.89
N PHE A 55 8.18 -5.59 5.96
CA PHE A 55 8.16 -6.41 7.15
C PHE A 55 7.98 -7.89 6.81
N LEU A 56 8.35 -8.71 7.77
CA LEU A 56 8.07 -10.13 7.76
C LEU A 56 6.66 -10.36 8.32
N ASP A 57 5.97 -11.37 7.80
CA ASP A 57 4.64 -11.73 8.26
C ASP A 57 4.46 -13.25 8.37
N ASN A 58 3.43 -13.65 9.12
CA ASN A 58 3.08 -15.04 9.35
C ASN A 58 2.04 -15.54 8.33
N ASP A 59 1.57 -16.79 8.50
CA ASP A 59 0.52 -17.41 7.67
C ASP A 59 -0.84 -16.73 7.70
N GLN A 60 -1.07 -15.83 8.63
CA GLN A 60 -2.33 -15.11 8.82
C GLN A 60 -2.22 -13.63 8.46
N PHE A 61 -1.05 -13.17 7.99
CA PHE A 61 -0.80 -11.78 7.62
C PHE A 61 -1.16 -10.78 8.74
N SER A 62 -0.85 -11.12 9.99
CA SER A 62 -1.27 -10.32 11.15
C SER A 62 -0.61 -8.94 11.20
N ASN A 63 0.62 -8.82 10.70
CA ASN A 63 1.32 -7.52 10.69
C ASN A 63 0.72 -6.60 9.63
N LEU A 64 0.41 -7.14 8.44
CA LEU A 64 -0.32 -6.41 7.41
C LEU A 64 -1.68 -5.95 7.94
N ASP A 65 -2.43 -6.84 8.59
CA ASP A 65 -3.73 -6.50 9.17
C ASP A 65 -3.66 -5.36 10.19
N MET A 66 -2.66 -5.39 11.07
CA MET A 66 -2.42 -4.30 12.03
C MET A 66 -2.09 -2.98 11.32
N LEU A 67 -1.29 -3.03 10.26
CA LEU A 67 -0.95 -1.85 9.47
C LEU A 67 -2.19 -1.24 8.81
N LEU A 68 -3.11 -2.06 8.30
CA LEU A 68 -4.39 -1.57 7.75
C LEU A 68 -5.24 -0.87 8.80
N VAL A 69 -5.27 -1.37 10.03
CA VAL A 69 -5.97 -0.71 11.15
C VAL A 69 -5.36 0.66 11.45
N GLN A 70 -4.04 0.77 11.44
CA GLN A 70 -3.35 2.01 11.76
C GLN A 70 -3.50 3.07 10.65
N LEU A 71 -3.49 2.64 9.39
CA LEU A 71 -3.52 3.56 8.26
C LEU A 71 -4.93 3.89 7.77
N GLY A 72 -5.90 2.98 7.93
CA GLY A 72 -7.27 3.17 7.43
C GLY A 72 -7.35 3.53 5.94
N PRO A 73 -6.72 2.75 5.03
CA PRO A 73 -6.70 3.09 3.61
C PRO A 73 -8.08 2.97 2.96
N GLY A 74 -8.40 3.88 2.05
CA GLY A 74 -9.65 3.79 1.28
C GLY A 74 -9.58 2.78 0.13
N ARG A 75 -8.38 2.53 -0.40
CA ARG A 75 -8.15 1.53 -1.46
C ARG A 75 -6.71 1.00 -1.48
N CYS A 76 -6.56 -0.21 -2.02
CA CYS A 76 -5.30 -0.91 -2.16
C CYS A 76 -5.11 -1.47 -3.58
N TYR A 77 -3.92 -1.29 -4.14
CA TYR A 77 -3.49 -1.94 -5.38
C TYR A 77 -2.70 -3.21 -5.09
N LEU A 78 -3.09 -4.31 -5.73
CA LEU A 78 -2.43 -5.61 -5.64
C LEU A 78 -1.83 -6.01 -6.99
N PRO A 79 -0.67 -6.69 -7.03
CA PRO A 79 -0.11 -7.20 -8.27
C PRO A 79 -1.05 -8.26 -8.83
N LYS A 80 -1.40 -8.13 -10.11
CA LYS A 80 -2.17 -9.13 -10.83
C LYS A 80 -1.51 -10.51 -10.69
N PRO A 81 -2.25 -11.56 -10.27
CA PRO A 81 -1.70 -12.91 -10.18
C PRO A 81 -1.32 -13.41 -11.58
N GLU A 82 -0.05 -13.80 -11.76
CA GLU A 82 0.46 -14.28 -13.06
C GLU A 82 1.30 -15.56 -12.87
N GLY A 83 0.85 -16.65 -13.50
CA GLY A 83 1.54 -17.94 -13.56
C GLY A 83 1.63 -18.72 -12.23
N ALA A 84 2.53 -19.71 -12.19
CA ALA A 84 2.77 -20.59 -11.04
C ALA A 84 3.54 -19.93 -9.87
N SER A 85 3.84 -18.64 -9.97
CA SER A 85 4.66 -17.89 -9.01
C SER A 85 3.85 -17.29 -7.84
N ALA A 86 2.52 -17.22 -7.95
CA ALA A 86 1.68 -16.79 -6.85
C ALA A 86 1.43 -18.00 -5.94
N PRO A 87 1.80 -17.97 -4.64
CA PRO A 87 1.35 -19.00 -3.71
C PRO A 87 -0.18 -18.89 -3.66
N LYS A 88 -0.90 -19.80 -4.33
CA LYS A 88 -2.36 -19.70 -4.51
C LYS A 88 -3.12 -19.50 -3.19
N GLY A 89 -2.61 -20.07 -2.10
CA GLY A 89 -3.18 -19.90 -0.76
C GLY A 89 -2.90 -18.54 -0.11
N ASP A 90 -1.83 -17.84 -0.48
CA ASP A 90 -1.50 -16.54 0.08
C ASP A 90 -2.35 -15.42 -0.52
N VAL A 91 -2.67 -15.52 -1.82
CA VAL A 91 -3.55 -14.57 -2.52
C VAL A 91 -4.89 -14.47 -1.80
N ALA A 92 -5.57 -15.60 -1.59
CA ALA A 92 -6.88 -15.65 -0.94
C ALA A 92 -6.85 -15.14 0.51
N LYS A 93 -5.77 -15.43 1.24
CA LYS A 93 -5.61 -14.94 2.62
C LYS A 93 -5.43 -13.43 2.68
N ILE A 94 -4.68 -12.88 1.73
CA ILE A 94 -4.48 -11.43 1.63
C ILE A 94 -5.78 -10.74 1.25
N GLU A 95 -6.52 -11.27 0.27
CA GLU A 95 -7.85 -10.78 -0.10
C GLU A 95 -8.79 -10.78 1.12
N ALA A 96 -8.81 -11.85 1.90
CA ALA A 96 -9.60 -11.94 3.13
C ALA A 96 -9.20 -10.88 4.19
N VAL A 97 -7.91 -10.53 4.29
CA VAL A 97 -7.43 -9.46 5.19
C VAL A 97 -7.99 -8.10 4.75
N PHE A 98 -7.97 -7.80 3.45
CA PHE A 98 -8.54 -6.54 2.93
C PHE A 98 -10.06 -6.50 3.02
N GLU A 99 -10.75 -7.60 2.74
CA GLU A 99 -12.20 -7.72 2.85
C GLU A 99 -12.66 -7.48 4.31
N ARG A 100 -12.00 -8.10 5.29
CA ARG A 100 -12.29 -7.89 6.73
C ARG A 100 -12.14 -6.43 7.16
N ARG A 101 -11.30 -5.66 6.48
CA ARG A 101 -11.02 -4.25 6.76
C ARG A 101 -11.80 -3.30 5.86
N GLU A 102 -12.69 -3.82 5.02
CA GLU A 102 -13.52 -3.06 4.08
C GLU A 102 -12.69 -2.16 3.14
N VAL A 103 -11.48 -2.61 2.78
CA VAL A 103 -10.58 -1.88 1.90
C VAL A 103 -10.81 -2.33 0.46
N ALA A 104 -11.16 -1.39 -0.43
CA ALA A 104 -11.34 -1.70 -1.85
C ALA A 104 -10.03 -2.14 -2.51
N THR A 105 -10.01 -3.31 -3.14
CA THR A 105 -8.82 -3.83 -3.84
C THR A 105 -8.93 -3.66 -5.36
N HIS A 106 -7.79 -3.35 -5.98
CA HIS A 106 -7.67 -3.23 -7.43
C HIS A 106 -6.43 -3.98 -7.93
N GLU A 107 -6.60 -4.80 -8.96
CA GLU A 107 -5.45 -5.40 -9.63
C GLU A 107 -4.67 -4.36 -10.44
N ALA A 108 -3.36 -4.45 -10.38
CA ALA A 108 -2.45 -3.64 -11.18
C ALA A 108 -1.37 -4.51 -11.85
N PRO A 109 -0.88 -4.13 -13.04
CA PRO A 109 0.20 -4.85 -13.72
C PRO A 109 1.40 -5.10 -12.82
N ARG A 110 1.87 -6.34 -12.77
CA ARG A 110 2.96 -6.77 -11.86
C ARG A 110 4.27 -6.00 -12.08
N GLN A 111 4.48 -5.45 -13.28
CA GLN A 111 5.61 -4.58 -13.61
C GLN A 111 5.70 -3.32 -12.74
N TYR A 112 4.56 -2.80 -12.23
CA TYR A 112 4.54 -1.63 -11.35
C TYR A 112 5.02 -1.93 -9.93
N PHE A 113 5.13 -3.22 -9.57
CA PHE A 113 5.60 -3.69 -8.27
C PHE A 113 7.03 -4.24 -8.35
N ARG A 114 7.71 -4.10 -9.49
CA ARG A 114 9.13 -4.44 -9.58
C ARG A 114 9.93 -3.22 -9.17
N ALA A 115 10.92 -3.43 -8.30
CA ALA A 115 12.01 -2.47 -8.21
C ALA A 115 12.54 -2.28 -9.63
N GLY A 116 12.51 -1.04 -10.14
CA GLY A 116 13.12 -0.74 -11.42
C GLY A 116 14.54 -1.30 -11.37
N SER A 117 14.93 -2.08 -12.37
CA SER A 117 16.36 -2.30 -12.60
C SER A 117 16.94 -0.90 -12.78
N SER A 118 17.53 -0.34 -11.73
CA SER A 118 18.44 0.78 -11.88
C SER A 118 19.46 0.29 -12.88
N GLY A 119 19.40 0.85 -14.09
CA GLY A 119 20.42 0.65 -15.08
C GLY A 119 21.76 0.86 -14.39
N THR A 120 22.64 -0.10 -14.60
CA THR A 120 24.06 0.11 -14.38
C THR A 120 24.47 1.23 -15.35
N GLU A 121 24.70 2.43 -14.84
CA GLU A 121 25.52 3.46 -15.48
C GLU A 121 26.53 3.86 -14.39
N ALA A 122 27.72 3.25 -14.43
CA ALA A 122 28.92 3.67 -15.17
C ALA A 122 29.80 4.58 -14.30
#